data_AF-A0A1X0QY16-F1
#
_entry.id   AF-A0A1X0QY16-F1
#
_cell.length_a   1.000
_cell.length_b   1.000
_cell.length_c   1.000
_cell.angle_alpha   90.00
_cell.angle_beta   90.00
_cell.angle_gamma   90.00
#
_symmetry.space_group_name_H-M   'P 1'
#
loop_
_entity.id
_entity.type
_entity.pdbx_description
1 polymer ?
#
loop_
_entity_poly.entity_id
_entity_poly.type
_entity_poly.pdbx_seq_one_letter_code
_entity_poly.pdbx_strand_id
1 'polypeptide(L)'
;MSIHEEKTIEKQHSFSDIGSDHDFEYGAETTLDINREHAGSSKLAYFNVVCVVAGTGTLGLPQALQQGGWIGLLVIFLSWAMSTYTGIILVRCLYANGKNRLNTYKDVATAAFGSIGGWITFFFNAWIVVGVPVLYTVLAGSNFNQLCKGTAGEIGHVPWTIICCFIVAVPFIIVKSMKEVAWMSAFGALATAIVVVIVLICAAIDRKNQINVHHDAVIWNMFPIALSTISFSFGGNVIYPHVEASMKQPRDWPKVVASGLSTCAVLYLVTAVTGYLVYGDRVANPVYNSIPAGAAQMVAVVIITLHVLMAAPLLITSFSLDLEEMFDITVDRFGKVKEFFIRATLRVCLIVFVGVIACVVPHFGPLMSLIGAFANCALIFIFPVAFYLKLTGFRNKPIYELLFCFLVAVLGIVGLIFGTQEAIKELIAAFK
;
A
#
# COMPACT_ATOMS: atom_id res chain seq x y z
N MET A 1 -63.41 35.30 3.94
CA MET A 1 -62.31 35.59 4.87
C MET A 1 -61.46 34.34 4.95
N SER A 2 -60.54 34.20 4.00
CA SER A 2 -59.64 33.06 3.83
C SER A 2 -58.40 33.62 3.15
N ILE A 3 -57.23 33.27 3.67
CA ILE A 3 -55.95 33.01 3.01
C ILE A 3 -54.91 33.03 4.13
N HIS A 4 -54.39 31.86 4.47
CA HIS A 4 -53.21 31.69 5.33
C HIS A 4 -51.97 31.96 4.47
N GLU A 5 -51.18 32.95 4.87
CA GLU A 5 -49.94 33.33 4.22
C GLU A 5 -48.79 32.50 4.81
N GLU A 6 -48.21 31.64 3.99
CA GLU A 6 -47.07 30.77 4.28
C GLU A 6 -45.77 31.60 4.18
N LYS A 7 -45.07 31.82 5.30
CA LYS A 7 -43.72 32.41 5.31
C LYS A 7 -42.67 31.31 5.39
N THR A 8 -42.13 30.95 4.24
CA THR A 8 -40.91 30.16 4.07
C THR A 8 -39.70 31.01 4.51
N ILE A 9 -39.04 30.63 5.60
CA ILE A 9 -37.75 31.22 6.00
C ILE A 9 -36.65 30.27 5.49
N GLU A 10 -35.95 30.67 4.42
CA GLU A 10 -34.68 30.08 4.02
C GLU A 10 -33.63 30.34 5.11
N LYS A 11 -33.21 29.29 5.81
CA LYS A 11 -32.02 29.33 6.67
C LYS A 11 -30.77 29.06 5.83
N GLN A 12 -30.08 30.13 5.46
CA GLN A 12 -28.66 30.09 5.10
C GLN A 12 -27.86 29.53 6.29
N HIS A 13 -27.36 28.29 6.17
CA HIS A 13 -26.53 27.69 7.21
C HIS A 13 -25.10 28.24 7.12
N SER A 14 -24.74 29.05 8.13
CA SER A 14 -23.38 29.46 8.47
C SER A 14 -22.50 28.24 8.76
N PHE A 15 -21.28 28.24 8.21
CA PHE A 15 -20.25 27.20 8.31
C PHE A 15 -19.54 27.17 9.69
N SER A 16 -20.24 27.48 10.78
CA SER A 16 -19.63 27.79 12.08
C SER A 16 -19.84 26.77 13.20
N ASP A 17 -20.60 25.70 12.99
CA ASP A 17 -20.77 24.65 14.01
C ASP A 17 -19.91 23.43 13.66
N ILE A 18 -18.60 23.56 13.86
CA ILE A 18 -17.66 22.43 13.79
C ILE A 18 -17.29 22.07 15.22
N GLY A 19 -17.76 20.90 15.66
CA GLY A 19 -17.52 20.33 16.98
C GLY A 19 -16.03 20.16 17.28
N SER A 20 -15.73 20.05 18.57
CA SER A 20 -14.39 19.88 19.10
C SER A 20 -13.72 18.62 18.55
N ASP A 21 -12.39 18.51 18.64
CA ASP A 21 -11.64 17.34 18.14
C ASP A 21 -12.10 15.99 18.72
N HIS A 22 -12.84 16.01 19.84
CA HIS A 22 -13.49 14.83 20.43
C HIS A 22 -14.80 14.42 19.74
N ASP A 23 -15.50 15.32 19.05
CA ASP A 23 -16.77 15.01 18.36
C ASP A 23 -16.54 14.28 17.01
N PHE A 24 -15.32 14.36 16.45
CA PHE A 24 -14.88 13.58 15.29
C PHE A 24 -14.37 12.17 15.67
N GLU A 25 -14.32 11.86 16.97
CA GLU A 25 -13.73 10.63 17.48
C GLU A 25 -14.78 9.52 17.50
N TYR A 26 -15.05 8.95 16.31
CA TYR A 26 -15.92 7.79 16.12
C TYR A 26 -17.27 7.93 16.85
N GLY A 27 -18.08 8.90 16.40
CA GLY A 27 -19.41 9.18 16.92
C GLY A 27 -20.16 7.89 17.31
N ALA A 28 -20.52 7.82 18.59
CA ALA A 28 -21.29 6.72 19.14
C ALA A 28 -22.66 6.69 18.46
N GLU A 29 -23.00 5.54 17.89
CA GLU A 29 -24.38 5.12 17.56
C GLU A 29 -25.05 5.65 16.27
N THR A 30 -24.46 6.55 15.47
CA THR A 30 -25.24 7.22 14.38
C THR A 30 -24.79 7.06 12.93
N THR A 31 -23.67 6.40 12.61
CA THR A 31 -23.36 6.13 11.18
C THR A 31 -24.11 4.89 10.68
N LEU A 32 -25.35 5.10 10.22
CA LEU A 32 -26.32 4.09 9.75
C LEU A 32 -25.96 3.44 8.40
N ASP A 33 -24.89 3.87 7.72
CA ASP A 33 -24.79 3.65 6.27
C ASP A 33 -24.14 2.33 5.83
N ILE A 34 -23.37 1.66 6.69
CA ILE A 34 -22.70 0.40 6.34
C ILE A 34 -23.29 -0.74 7.16
N ASN A 35 -23.89 -1.72 6.48
CA ASN A 35 -24.28 -2.98 7.10
C ASN A 35 -23.01 -3.77 7.52
N ARG A 36 -22.74 -3.79 8.84
CA ARG A 36 -21.59 -4.49 9.44
C ARG A 36 -21.95 -5.85 10.03
N GLU A 37 -23.14 -6.39 9.75
CA GLU A 37 -23.59 -7.70 10.27
C GLU A 37 -22.64 -8.83 9.87
N HIS A 38 -22.08 -8.75 8.65
CA HIS A 38 -21.13 -9.72 8.11
C HIS A 38 -19.67 -9.23 8.14
N ALA A 39 -19.36 -8.13 8.83
CA ALA A 39 -18.02 -7.55 8.86
C ALA A 39 -16.98 -8.45 9.57
N GLY A 40 -15.70 -8.28 9.21
CA GLY A 40 -14.56 -9.00 9.76
C GLY A 40 -14.08 -8.45 11.11
N SER A 41 -13.27 -9.23 11.82
CA SER A 41 -12.69 -8.81 13.10
C SER A 41 -11.52 -7.83 12.90
N SER A 42 -11.19 -7.05 13.94
CA SER A 42 -10.03 -6.15 13.95
C SER A 42 -8.70 -6.89 13.69
N LYS A 43 -8.62 -8.19 14.04
CA LYS A 43 -7.46 -9.05 13.73
C LYS A 43 -7.30 -9.32 12.23
N LEU A 44 -8.41 -9.51 11.50
CA LEU A 44 -8.36 -9.69 10.04
C LEU A 44 -7.90 -8.41 9.35
N ALA A 45 -8.38 -7.25 9.82
CA ALA A 45 -7.91 -5.95 9.35
C ALA A 45 -6.41 -5.74 9.60
N TYR A 46 -5.90 -6.14 10.78
CA TYR A 46 -4.46 -6.15 11.07
C TYR A 46 -3.68 -6.96 10.04
N PHE A 47 -4.11 -8.18 9.72
CA PHE A 47 -3.43 -9.01 8.72
C PHE A 47 -3.48 -8.39 7.32
N ASN A 48 -4.58 -7.74 6.93
CA ASN A 48 -4.64 -6.99 5.67
C ASN A 48 -3.60 -5.87 5.62
N VAL A 49 -3.45 -5.09 6.71
CA VAL A 49 -2.43 -4.03 6.80
C VAL A 49 -1.03 -4.62 6.72
N VAL A 50 -0.72 -5.65 7.51
CA VAL A 50 0.63 -6.26 7.53
C VAL A 50 0.97 -6.91 6.19
N CYS A 51 0.06 -7.65 5.57
CA CYS A 51 0.31 -8.31 4.29
C CYS A 51 0.66 -7.31 3.19
N VAL A 52 -0.11 -6.23 3.09
CA VAL A 52 0.04 -5.24 2.02
C VAL A 52 1.27 -4.39 2.21
N VAL A 53 1.57 -4.01 3.45
CA VAL A 53 2.72 -3.17 3.75
C VAL A 53 3.99 -4.01 3.77
N ALA A 54 4.07 -5.08 4.58
CA ALA A 54 5.31 -5.80 4.83
C ALA A 54 5.93 -6.45 3.59
N GLY A 55 5.15 -6.87 2.59
CA GLY A 55 5.59 -7.67 1.45
C GLY A 55 6.77 -7.10 0.68
N THR A 56 6.52 -6.22 -0.30
CA THR A 56 7.58 -5.64 -1.15
C THR A 56 8.58 -4.80 -0.37
N GLY A 57 8.11 -4.04 0.63
CA GLY A 57 8.98 -3.17 1.43
C GLY A 57 10.13 -3.94 2.08
N THR A 58 9.85 -5.09 2.70
CA THR A 58 10.87 -5.91 3.36
C THR A 58 11.99 -6.34 2.40
N LEU A 59 11.63 -6.63 1.14
CA LEU A 59 12.56 -7.18 0.15
C LEU A 59 13.57 -6.17 -0.37
N GLY A 60 13.17 -4.89 -0.45
CA GLY A 60 13.99 -3.81 -1.02
C GLY A 60 14.70 -2.92 0.01
N LEU A 61 14.27 -2.93 1.27
CA LEU A 61 14.85 -2.04 2.31
C LEU A 61 16.35 -2.23 2.58
N PRO A 62 16.93 -3.44 2.53
CA PRO A 62 18.38 -3.61 2.62
C PRO A 62 19.13 -2.85 1.51
N GLN A 63 18.60 -2.87 0.28
CA GLN A 63 19.13 -2.09 -0.83
C GLN A 63 18.93 -0.58 -0.60
N ALA A 64 17.82 -0.18 0.01
CA ALA A 64 17.62 1.22 0.38
C ALA A 64 18.68 1.72 1.38
N LEU A 65 19.10 0.87 2.35
CA LEU A 65 20.22 1.19 3.23
C LEU A 65 21.57 1.17 2.50
N GLN A 66 21.76 0.28 1.53
CA GLN A 66 22.92 0.31 0.64
C GLN A 66 23.02 1.63 -0.12
N GLN A 67 21.89 2.18 -0.57
CA GLN A 67 21.82 3.46 -1.28
C GLN A 67 21.91 4.67 -0.33
N GLY A 68 21.36 4.59 0.88
CA GLY A 68 21.26 5.73 1.79
C GLY A 68 22.35 5.82 2.85
N GLY A 69 22.97 4.69 3.19
CA GLY A 69 23.76 4.49 4.39
C GLY A 69 22.92 4.22 5.65
N TRP A 70 23.59 4.14 6.80
CA TRP A 70 22.97 3.86 8.09
C TRP A 70 21.92 4.90 8.56
N ILE A 71 21.98 6.14 8.04
CA ILE A 71 20.93 7.14 8.27
C ILE A 71 19.55 6.65 7.81
N GLY A 72 19.48 5.67 6.90
CA GLY A 72 18.25 5.00 6.51
C GLY A 72 17.46 4.44 7.70
N LEU A 73 18.10 4.06 8.82
CA LEU A 73 17.39 3.62 10.02
C LEU A 73 16.55 4.72 10.66
N LEU A 74 17.08 5.95 10.70
CA LEU A 74 16.32 7.12 11.16
C LEU A 74 15.14 7.39 10.23
N VAL A 75 15.35 7.24 8.91
CA VAL A 75 14.29 7.38 7.93
C VAL A 75 13.22 6.30 8.12
N ILE A 76 13.57 5.04 8.36
CA ILE A 76 12.60 3.95 8.61
C ILE A 76 11.71 4.32 9.81
N PHE A 77 12.33 4.78 10.90
CA PHE A 77 11.60 5.21 12.09
C PHE A 77 10.67 6.40 11.81
N LEU A 78 11.16 7.41 11.09
CA LEU A 78 10.37 8.59 10.76
C LEU A 78 9.21 8.23 9.82
N SER A 79 9.45 7.43 8.79
CA SER A 79 8.42 6.93 7.88
C SER A 79 7.38 6.09 8.61
N TRP A 80 7.76 5.25 9.57
CA TRP A 80 6.81 4.52 10.43
C TRP A 80 5.90 5.47 11.23
N ALA A 81 6.49 6.47 11.89
CA ALA A 81 5.74 7.43 12.69
C ALA A 81 4.77 8.26 11.81
N MET A 82 5.27 8.76 10.69
CA MET A 82 4.48 9.55 9.73
C MET A 82 3.35 8.73 9.11
N SER A 83 3.62 7.52 8.61
CA SER A 83 2.59 6.66 7.99
C SER A 83 1.55 6.19 9.00
N THR A 84 1.93 5.97 10.26
CA THR A 84 0.97 5.67 11.33
C THR A 84 0.02 6.84 11.56
N TYR A 85 0.56 8.05 11.69
CA TYR A 85 -0.25 9.25 11.82
C TYR A 85 -1.17 9.48 10.62
N THR A 86 -0.63 9.37 9.39
CA THR A 86 -1.41 9.62 8.18
C THR A 86 -2.49 8.56 7.93
N GLY A 87 -2.22 7.31 8.30
CA GLY A 87 -3.22 6.23 8.28
C GLY A 87 -4.38 6.45 9.27
N ILE A 88 -4.12 7.09 10.41
CA ILE A 88 -5.16 7.45 11.39
C ILE A 88 -5.99 8.63 10.88
N ILE A 89 -5.36 9.73 10.47
CA ILE A 89 -6.10 10.93 10.02
C ILE A 89 -6.87 10.68 8.72
N LEU A 90 -6.37 9.81 7.83
CA LEU A 90 -7.09 9.46 6.61
C LEU A 90 -8.45 8.81 6.94
N VAL A 91 -8.47 7.85 7.87
CA VAL A 91 -9.73 7.23 8.29
C VAL A 91 -10.62 8.21 9.06
N ARG A 92 -10.05 9.13 9.86
CA ARG A 92 -10.84 10.22 10.46
C ARG A 92 -11.52 11.08 9.39
N CYS A 93 -10.86 11.35 8.27
CA CYS A 93 -11.45 12.12 7.18
C CYS A 93 -12.64 11.42 6.51
N LEU A 94 -12.75 10.09 6.58
CA LEU A 94 -13.93 9.36 6.09
C LEU A 94 -15.21 9.76 6.84
N TYR A 95 -15.06 10.27 8.07
CA TYR A 95 -16.17 10.69 8.94
C TYR A 95 -16.32 12.20 9.05
N ALA A 96 -15.58 12.99 8.26
CA ALA A 96 -15.54 14.45 8.37
C ALA A 96 -16.92 15.13 8.19
N ASN A 97 -17.85 14.48 7.47
CA ASN A 97 -19.18 15.04 7.24
C ASN A 97 -20.15 14.84 8.41
N GLY A 98 -19.78 14.05 9.43
CA GLY A 98 -20.58 13.79 10.65
C GLY A 98 -21.89 13.02 10.45
N LYS A 99 -22.40 12.93 9.22
CA LYS A 99 -23.64 12.25 8.85
C LYS A 99 -23.35 10.87 8.24
N ASN A 100 -22.66 10.91 7.10
CA ASN A 100 -22.39 9.73 6.30
C ASN A 100 -20.90 9.48 6.19
N ARG A 101 -20.52 8.21 6.22
CA ARG A 101 -19.13 7.78 6.03
C ARG A 101 -18.82 7.78 4.53
N LEU A 102 -17.76 8.48 4.13
CA LEU A 102 -17.22 8.44 2.76
C LEU A 102 -16.63 7.04 2.48
N ASN A 103 -16.79 6.53 1.26
CA ASN A 103 -16.46 5.13 0.96
C ASN A 103 -15.01 4.94 0.58
N THR A 104 -14.52 5.79 -0.32
CA THR A 104 -13.23 5.63 -0.99
C THR A 104 -12.27 6.76 -0.64
N TYR A 105 -10.99 6.55 -0.98
CA TYR A 105 -9.99 7.61 -0.87
C TYR A 105 -10.32 8.80 -1.81
N LYS A 106 -10.91 8.51 -2.97
CA LYS A 106 -11.41 9.52 -3.92
C LYS A 106 -12.51 10.40 -3.29
N ASP A 107 -13.41 9.82 -2.52
CA ASP A 107 -14.52 10.58 -1.92
C ASP A 107 -14.03 11.56 -0.85
N VAL A 108 -13.03 11.16 -0.05
CA VAL A 108 -12.36 12.06 0.90
C VAL A 108 -11.76 13.26 0.17
N ALA A 109 -11.06 13.01 -0.93
CA ALA A 109 -10.47 14.07 -1.73
C ALA A 109 -11.54 14.96 -2.40
N THR A 110 -12.65 14.37 -2.82
CA THR A 110 -13.79 15.10 -3.41
C THR A 110 -14.48 15.99 -2.38
N ALA A 111 -14.63 15.52 -1.15
CA ALA A 111 -15.15 16.32 -0.05
C ALA A 111 -14.23 17.50 0.30
N ALA A 112 -12.91 17.31 0.24
CA ALA A 112 -11.93 18.34 0.60
C ALA A 112 -11.71 19.39 -0.51
N PHE A 113 -11.60 18.95 -1.77
CA PHE A 113 -11.14 19.76 -2.90
C PHE A 113 -12.03 19.67 -4.15
N GLY A 114 -13.24 19.11 -4.03
CA GLY A 114 -14.16 18.92 -5.14
C GLY A 114 -13.70 17.87 -6.14
N SER A 115 -14.39 17.79 -7.28
CA SER A 115 -14.20 16.73 -8.28
C SER A 115 -12.77 16.63 -8.82
N ILE A 116 -12.06 17.75 -8.92
CA ILE A 116 -10.66 17.78 -9.38
C ILE A 116 -9.76 17.02 -8.40
N GLY A 117 -9.86 17.32 -7.10
CA GLY A 117 -9.11 16.59 -6.06
C GLY A 117 -9.45 15.10 -6.02
N GLY A 118 -10.73 14.78 -6.23
CA GLY A 118 -11.21 13.41 -6.39
C GLY A 118 -10.49 12.67 -7.52
N TRP A 119 -10.50 13.20 -8.74
CA TRP A 119 -9.89 12.54 -9.90
C TRP A 119 -8.36 12.45 -9.82
N ILE A 120 -7.69 13.47 -9.26
CA ILE A 120 -6.25 13.40 -8.99
C ILE A 120 -5.96 12.24 -8.03
N THR A 121 -6.68 12.18 -6.91
CA THR A 121 -6.48 11.11 -5.91
C THR A 121 -6.77 9.74 -6.50
N PHE A 122 -7.83 9.61 -7.30
CA PHE A 122 -8.15 8.37 -8.00
C PHE A 122 -7.03 7.92 -8.94
N PHE A 123 -6.44 8.83 -9.72
CA PHE A 123 -5.33 8.51 -10.62
C PHE A 123 -4.12 7.96 -9.85
N PHE A 124 -3.72 8.65 -8.78
CA PHE A 124 -2.62 8.21 -7.93
C PHE A 124 -2.94 6.88 -7.24
N ASN A 125 -4.17 6.72 -6.73
CA ASN A 125 -4.62 5.46 -6.13
C ASN A 125 -4.52 4.31 -7.13
N ALA A 126 -5.13 4.48 -8.32
CA ALA A 126 -5.11 3.52 -9.44
C ALA A 126 -3.69 3.11 -9.82
N TRP A 127 -2.75 4.07 -9.86
CA TRP A 127 -1.34 3.80 -10.13
C TRP A 127 -0.74 2.77 -9.17
N ILE A 128 -1.01 2.88 -7.87
CA ILE A 128 -0.52 1.92 -6.87
C ILE A 128 -1.29 0.61 -6.91
N VAL A 129 -2.62 0.66 -6.87
CA VAL A 129 -3.43 -0.57 -6.73
C VAL A 129 -3.42 -1.44 -7.99
N VAL A 130 -3.05 -0.88 -9.15
CA VAL A 130 -2.76 -1.64 -10.39
C VAL A 130 -1.27 -1.93 -10.53
N GLY A 131 -0.39 -0.96 -10.23
CA GLY A 131 1.05 -1.11 -10.37
C GLY A 131 1.65 -2.19 -9.47
N VAL A 132 1.25 -2.27 -8.20
CA VAL A 132 1.81 -3.27 -7.28
C VAL A 132 1.45 -4.70 -7.71
N PRO A 133 0.24 -5.03 -8.19
CA PRO A 133 -0.03 -6.30 -8.86
C PRO A 133 0.85 -6.59 -10.09
N VAL A 134 1.17 -5.58 -10.92
CA VAL A 134 2.15 -5.74 -12.02
C VAL A 134 3.49 -6.17 -11.45
N LEU A 135 3.98 -5.44 -10.45
CA LEU A 135 5.23 -5.72 -9.76
C LEU A 135 5.28 -7.14 -9.17
N TYR A 136 4.20 -7.56 -8.50
CA TYR A 136 4.07 -8.91 -7.95
C TYR A 136 4.11 -10.00 -9.01
N THR A 137 3.47 -9.76 -10.14
CA THR A 137 3.46 -10.71 -11.26
C THR A 137 4.85 -10.84 -11.89
N VAL A 138 5.55 -9.70 -12.10
CA VAL A 138 6.94 -9.69 -12.59
C VAL A 138 7.87 -10.43 -11.63
N LEU A 139 7.70 -10.22 -10.32
CA LEU A 139 8.50 -10.91 -9.30
C LEU A 139 8.25 -12.42 -9.30
N ALA A 140 6.98 -12.83 -9.32
CA ALA A 140 6.61 -14.24 -9.35
C ALA A 140 7.16 -14.94 -10.61
N GLY A 141 7.04 -14.31 -11.78
CA GLY A 141 7.59 -14.81 -13.03
C GLY A 141 9.12 -14.98 -12.97
N SER A 142 9.83 -14.01 -12.39
CA SER A 142 11.28 -14.07 -12.20
C SER A 142 11.69 -15.19 -11.23
N ASN A 143 10.96 -15.33 -10.13
CA ASN A 143 11.21 -16.36 -9.14
C ASN A 143 10.98 -17.77 -9.71
N PHE A 144 9.89 -18.01 -10.45
CA PHE A 144 9.67 -19.31 -11.10
C PHE A 144 10.76 -19.60 -12.13
N ASN A 145 11.12 -18.62 -12.96
CA ASN A 145 12.21 -18.80 -13.90
C ASN A 145 13.54 -19.14 -13.19
N GLN A 146 13.84 -18.49 -12.06
CA GLN A 146 15.00 -18.79 -11.22
C GLN A 146 14.95 -20.20 -10.63
N LEU A 147 13.79 -20.64 -10.12
CA LEU A 147 13.60 -21.97 -9.54
C LEU A 147 13.72 -23.09 -10.58
N CYS A 148 13.36 -22.81 -11.84
CA CYS A 148 13.39 -23.79 -12.92
C CYS A 148 14.70 -23.81 -13.72
N LYS A 149 15.69 -22.97 -13.38
CA LYS A 149 17.00 -22.95 -14.06
C LYS A 149 17.64 -24.34 -14.13
N GLY A 150 18.10 -24.74 -15.31
CA GLY A 150 18.71 -26.04 -15.57
C GLY A 150 17.71 -27.21 -15.65
N THR A 151 16.41 -26.94 -15.70
CA THR A 151 15.35 -27.96 -15.86
C THR A 151 14.54 -27.72 -17.13
N ALA A 152 13.68 -28.66 -17.52
CA ALA A 152 12.75 -28.49 -18.63
C ALA A 152 11.76 -27.31 -18.44
N GLY A 153 11.64 -26.78 -17.21
CA GLY A 153 10.79 -25.63 -16.88
C GLY A 153 11.46 -24.26 -17.08
N GLU A 154 12.70 -24.19 -17.58
CA GLU A 154 13.39 -22.93 -17.89
C GLU A 154 12.85 -22.30 -19.19
N ILE A 155 11.56 -21.96 -19.19
CA ILE A 155 10.83 -21.43 -20.36
C ILE A 155 10.96 -19.90 -20.52
N GLY A 156 11.69 -19.24 -19.63
CA GLY A 156 11.90 -17.80 -19.65
C GLY A 156 10.93 -17.02 -18.74
N HIS A 157 11.29 -15.76 -18.49
CA HIS A 157 10.56 -14.87 -17.57
C HIS A 157 9.14 -14.54 -18.04
N VAL A 158 8.95 -14.19 -19.32
CA VAL A 158 7.66 -13.75 -19.86
C VAL A 158 6.61 -14.87 -19.82
N PRO A 159 6.90 -16.12 -20.26
CA PRO A 159 5.93 -17.21 -20.13
C PRO A 159 5.53 -17.51 -18.69
N TRP A 160 6.48 -17.50 -17.74
CA TRP A 160 6.17 -17.65 -16.32
C TRP A 160 5.31 -16.50 -15.77
N THR A 161 5.55 -15.27 -16.22
CA THR A 161 4.74 -14.09 -15.86
C THR A 161 3.29 -14.25 -16.34
N ILE A 162 3.08 -14.76 -17.56
CA ILE A 162 1.75 -15.05 -18.11
C ILE A 162 1.05 -16.14 -17.28
N ILE A 163 1.75 -17.23 -16.94
CA ILE A 163 1.21 -18.29 -16.07
C ILE A 163 0.80 -17.73 -14.70
N CYS A 164 1.62 -16.85 -14.11
CA CYS A 164 1.30 -16.18 -12.85
C CYS A 164 0.02 -15.34 -12.94
N CYS A 165 -0.22 -14.65 -14.07
CA CYS A 165 -1.47 -13.91 -14.28
C CYS A 165 -2.69 -14.82 -14.20
N PHE A 166 -2.64 -16.01 -14.82
CA PHE A 166 -3.73 -16.98 -14.74
C PHE A 166 -3.93 -17.50 -13.31
N ILE A 167 -2.85 -17.73 -12.56
CA ILE A 167 -2.92 -18.15 -11.15
C ILE A 167 -3.59 -17.07 -10.30
N VAL A 168 -3.24 -15.79 -10.49
CA VAL A 168 -3.82 -14.64 -9.76
C VAL A 168 -5.28 -14.41 -10.15
N ALA A 169 -5.64 -14.65 -11.41
CA ALA A 169 -7.02 -14.45 -11.90
C ALA A 169 -8.05 -15.29 -11.14
N VAL A 170 -7.70 -16.53 -10.77
CA VAL A 170 -8.61 -17.46 -10.07
C VAL A 170 -9.13 -16.88 -8.74
N PRO A 171 -8.29 -16.58 -7.74
CA PRO A 171 -8.75 -15.98 -6.49
C PRO A 171 -9.33 -14.59 -6.71
N PHE A 172 -8.83 -13.80 -7.67
CA PHE A 172 -9.35 -12.46 -7.94
C PHE A 172 -10.79 -12.47 -8.46
N ILE A 173 -11.16 -13.42 -9.31
CA ILE A 173 -12.53 -13.56 -9.82
C ILE A 173 -13.47 -14.11 -8.73
N ILE A 174 -12.97 -15.00 -7.87
CA ILE A 174 -13.77 -15.64 -6.82
C ILE A 174 -14.06 -14.67 -5.66
N VAL A 175 -13.06 -13.90 -5.22
CA VAL A 175 -13.15 -13.13 -3.98
C VAL A 175 -13.93 -11.84 -4.16
N LYS A 176 -15.04 -11.68 -3.46
CA LYS A 176 -15.98 -10.56 -3.65
C LYS A 176 -15.81 -9.42 -2.65
N SER A 177 -15.06 -9.62 -1.57
CA SER A 177 -14.93 -8.64 -0.48
C SER A 177 -13.55 -8.67 0.19
N MET A 178 -13.12 -7.55 0.79
CA MET A 178 -11.86 -7.46 1.53
C MET A 178 -11.78 -8.40 2.75
N LYS A 179 -12.93 -8.88 3.26
CA LYS A 179 -13.01 -9.87 4.32
C LYS A 179 -12.59 -11.26 3.83
N GLU A 180 -13.06 -11.68 2.67
CA GLU A 180 -12.71 -12.97 2.08
C GLU A 180 -11.21 -13.05 1.76
N VAL A 181 -10.61 -11.93 1.33
CA VAL A 181 -9.17 -11.89 1.07
C VAL A 181 -8.33 -11.92 2.37
N ALA A 182 -8.89 -11.60 3.54
CA ALA A 182 -8.12 -11.48 4.78
C ALA A 182 -7.47 -12.79 5.25
N TRP A 183 -8.03 -13.95 4.89
CA TRP A 183 -7.37 -15.24 5.11
C TRP A 183 -6.10 -15.39 4.27
N MET A 184 -6.14 -14.90 3.03
CA MET A 184 -4.96 -14.85 2.15
C MET A 184 -3.89 -13.89 2.70
N SER A 185 -4.32 -12.78 3.32
CA SER A 185 -3.44 -11.82 3.97
C SER A 185 -2.73 -12.39 5.20
N ALA A 186 -3.40 -13.22 6.00
CA ALA A 186 -2.77 -13.86 7.15
C ALA A 186 -1.62 -14.78 6.73
N PHE A 187 -1.84 -15.58 5.67
CA PHE A 187 -0.77 -16.36 5.04
C PHE A 187 0.36 -15.45 4.55
N GLY A 188 0.03 -14.35 3.87
CA GLY A 188 1.02 -13.41 3.36
C GLY A 188 1.90 -12.79 4.45
N ALA A 189 1.28 -12.29 5.53
CA ALA A 189 2.01 -11.74 6.68
C ALA A 189 2.96 -12.77 7.32
N LEU A 190 2.50 -14.01 7.48
CA LEU A 190 3.31 -15.10 8.00
C LEU A 190 4.45 -15.47 7.05
N ALA A 191 4.18 -15.55 5.75
CA ALA A 191 5.16 -15.83 4.72
C ALA A 191 6.30 -14.79 4.73
N THR A 192 5.98 -13.50 4.82
CA THR A 192 6.98 -12.44 4.97
C THR A 192 7.80 -12.64 6.24
N ALA A 193 7.17 -12.89 7.40
CA ALA A 193 7.88 -13.09 8.66
C ALA A 193 8.84 -14.31 8.61
N ILE A 194 8.41 -15.42 8.01
CA ILE A 194 9.27 -16.61 7.81
C ILE A 194 10.48 -16.27 6.95
N VAL A 195 10.28 -15.53 5.85
CA VAL A 195 11.38 -15.15 4.96
C VAL A 195 12.36 -14.21 5.67
N VAL A 196 11.89 -13.28 6.50
CA VAL A 196 12.75 -12.44 7.35
C VAL A 196 13.62 -13.30 8.27
N VAL A 197 13.04 -14.32 8.90
CA VAL A 197 13.79 -15.25 9.76
C VAL A 197 14.82 -16.06 8.97
N ILE A 198 14.46 -16.55 7.76
CA ILE A 198 15.40 -17.25 6.88
C ILE A 198 16.57 -16.34 6.50
N VAL A 199 16.28 -15.11 6.06
CA VAL A 199 17.31 -14.13 5.69
C VAL A 199 18.20 -13.81 6.88
N LEU A 200 17.63 -13.58 8.06
CA LEU A 200 18.37 -13.32 9.29
C LEU A 200 19.37 -14.44 9.62
N ILE A 201 18.89 -15.69 9.65
CA ILE A 201 19.71 -16.86 9.99
C ILE A 201 20.80 -17.09 8.93
N CYS A 202 20.42 -17.10 7.65
CA CYS A 202 21.38 -17.34 6.57
C CYS A 202 22.44 -16.25 6.49
N ALA A 203 22.06 -14.98 6.61
CA ALA A 203 23.01 -13.87 6.62
C ALA A 203 23.94 -13.93 7.85
N ALA A 204 23.43 -14.29 9.03
CA ALA A 204 24.25 -14.46 10.22
C ALA A 204 25.30 -15.57 10.05
N ILE A 205 24.94 -16.69 9.41
CA ILE A 205 25.86 -17.79 9.09
C ILE A 205 26.89 -17.35 8.04
N ASP A 206 26.44 -16.61 7.02
CA ASP A 206 27.27 -16.19 5.88
C ASP A 206 28.19 -15.00 6.20
N ARG A 207 27.94 -14.27 7.29
CA ARG A 207 28.74 -13.12 7.71
C ARG A 207 30.25 -13.38 7.73
N LYS A 208 30.67 -14.59 8.08
CA LYS A 208 32.09 -14.98 8.11
C LYS A 208 32.73 -15.10 6.72
N ASN A 209 31.93 -15.31 5.68
CA ASN A 209 32.37 -15.43 4.29
C ASN A 209 32.38 -14.07 3.57
N GLN A 210 31.64 -13.08 4.09
CA GLN A 210 31.56 -11.74 3.53
C GLN A 210 32.70 -10.87 4.06
N ILE A 211 33.82 -10.86 3.33
CA ILE A 211 35.00 -10.03 3.64
C ILE A 211 35.02 -8.74 2.78
N ASN A 212 35.58 -7.67 3.36
CA ASN A 212 35.73 -6.36 2.71
C ASN A 212 34.40 -5.79 2.17
N VAL A 213 33.35 -5.88 2.98
CA VAL A 213 32.05 -5.27 2.71
C VAL A 213 32.10 -3.82 3.17
N HIS A 214 31.64 -2.90 2.32
CA HIS A 214 31.66 -1.47 2.63
C HIS A 214 30.33 -1.00 3.21
N HIS A 215 30.41 -0.08 4.18
CA HIS A 215 29.26 0.55 4.81
C HIS A 215 29.49 2.05 4.92
N ASP A 216 28.48 2.82 4.53
CA ASP A 216 28.49 4.26 4.62
C ASP A 216 27.52 4.72 5.72
N ALA A 217 27.89 5.78 6.44
CA ALA A 217 26.97 6.43 7.37
C ALA A 217 25.85 7.15 6.60
N VAL A 218 26.22 7.88 5.55
CA VAL A 218 25.31 8.62 4.66
C VAL A 218 25.92 8.67 3.26
N ILE A 219 25.12 8.39 2.23
CA ILE A 219 25.50 8.60 0.83
C ILE A 219 24.64 9.72 0.25
N TRP A 220 25.09 10.97 0.32
CA TRP A 220 24.29 12.15 -0.01
C TRP A 220 23.70 12.14 -1.43
N ASN A 221 24.43 11.60 -2.40
CA ASN A 221 23.99 11.54 -3.80
C ASN A 221 22.79 10.59 -4.00
N MET A 222 22.73 9.50 -3.22
CA MET A 222 21.70 8.45 -3.33
C MET A 222 20.69 8.53 -2.17
N PHE A 223 20.91 9.42 -1.20
CA PHE A 223 20.06 9.62 -0.05
C PHE A 223 18.60 9.96 -0.40
N PRO A 224 18.29 10.81 -1.41
CA PRO A 224 16.90 11.04 -1.81
C PRO A 224 16.19 9.78 -2.31
N ILE A 225 16.93 8.88 -2.98
CA ILE A 225 16.41 7.59 -3.45
C ILE A 225 16.09 6.72 -2.25
N ALA A 226 17.04 6.53 -1.34
CA ALA A 226 16.83 5.78 -0.11
C ALA A 226 15.66 6.34 0.73
N LEU A 227 15.59 7.67 0.85
CA LEU A 227 14.48 8.37 1.52
C LEU A 227 13.13 8.02 0.90
N SER A 228 13.04 8.08 -0.43
CA SER A 228 11.82 7.73 -1.15
C SER A 228 11.48 6.24 -1.00
N THR A 229 12.48 5.35 -1.09
CA THR A 229 12.33 3.89 -0.99
C THR A 229 11.82 3.45 0.36
N ILE A 230 12.43 3.98 1.41
CA ILE A 230 12.06 3.70 2.79
C ILE A 230 10.67 4.28 3.08
N SER A 231 10.42 5.51 2.63
CA SER A 231 9.14 6.18 2.85
C SER A 231 7.96 5.45 2.21
N PHE A 232 8.10 5.00 0.96
CA PHE A 232 7.03 4.28 0.28
C PHE A 232 6.79 2.89 0.85
N SER A 233 7.79 2.30 1.54
CA SER A 233 7.68 0.95 2.10
C SER A 233 6.58 0.84 3.17
N PHE A 234 6.08 1.96 3.68
CA PHE A 234 4.94 2.02 4.61
C PHE A 234 3.59 2.35 3.92
N GLY A 235 3.46 2.09 2.62
CA GLY A 235 2.30 2.48 1.80
C GLY A 235 1.08 1.57 1.88
N GLY A 236 0.23 1.76 2.89
CA GLY A 236 -1.06 1.07 3.00
C GLY A 236 -2.29 1.95 2.76
N ASN A 237 -2.15 3.29 2.72
CA ASN A 237 -3.25 4.25 2.72
C ASN A 237 -4.32 4.00 1.64
N VAL A 238 -3.90 3.50 0.49
CA VAL A 238 -4.76 3.18 -0.67
C VAL A 238 -5.88 2.19 -0.37
N ILE A 239 -5.69 1.27 0.58
CA ILE A 239 -6.70 0.26 0.93
C ILE A 239 -7.37 0.52 2.28
N TYR A 240 -6.87 1.47 3.08
CA TYR A 240 -7.36 1.71 4.44
C TYR A 240 -8.87 2.00 4.51
N PRO A 241 -9.47 2.78 3.59
CA PRO A 241 -10.93 2.95 3.57
C PRO A 241 -11.67 1.62 3.43
N HIS A 242 -11.24 0.72 2.54
CA HIS A 242 -11.92 -0.56 2.35
C HIS A 242 -11.65 -1.54 3.50
N VAL A 243 -10.44 -1.54 4.06
CA VAL A 243 -10.11 -2.38 5.22
C VAL A 243 -10.96 -1.96 6.42
N GLU A 244 -11.06 -0.66 6.72
CA GLU A 244 -11.89 -0.17 7.81
C GLU A 244 -13.39 -0.41 7.56
N ALA A 245 -13.88 -0.22 6.32
CA ALA A 245 -15.27 -0.54 5.97
C ALA A 245 -15.62 -2.00 6.29
N SER A 246 -14.64 -2.90 6.14
CA SER A 246 -14.81 -4.33 6.43
C SER A 246 -14.69 -4.69 7.92
N MET A 247 -14.41 -3.76 8.83
CA MET A 247 -14.26 -4.02 10.26
C MET A 247 -15.58 -4.04 11.00
N LYS A 248 -15.74 -4.94 11.98
CA LYS A 248 -16.90 -4.93 12.88
C LYS A 248 -16.87 -3.74 13.84
N GLN A 249 -15.69 -3.31 14.28
CA GLN A 249 -15.49 -2.21 15.24
C GLN A 249 -14.52 -1.16 14.68
N PRO A 250 -15.00 -0.13 13.96
CA PRO A 250 -14.18 0.95 13.37
C PRO A 250 -13.28 1.67 14.35
N ARG A 251 -13.74 1.81 15.60
CA ARG A 251 -13.04 2.46 16.70
C ARG A 251 -11.68 1.85 17.00
N ASP A 252 -11.47 0.59 16.64
CA ASP A 252 -10.19 -0.09 16.81
C ASP A 252 -9.17 0.30 15.75
N TRP A 253 -9.57 0.98 14.66
CA TRP A 253 -8.68 1.30 13.54
C TRP A 253 -7.34 1.90 13.96
N PRO A 254 -7.25 2.90 14.88
CA PRO A 254 -5.97 3.46 15.28
C PRO A 254 -5.04 2.40 15.91
N LYS A 255 -5.60 1.46 16.69
CA LYS A 255 -4.84 0.34 17.28
C LYS A 255 -4.41 -0.65 16.20
N VAL A 256 -5.29 -0.95 15.25
CA VAL A 256 -5.04 -1.87 14.13
C VAL A 256 -3.92 -1.36 13.23
N VAL A 257 -4.00 -0.10 12.78
CA VAL A 257 -2.98 0.49 11.89
C VAL A 257 -1.66 0.67 12.62
N ALA A 258 -1.66 1.15 13.88
CA ALA A 258 -0.43 1.33 14.65
C ALA A 258 0.26 -0.01 14.93
N SER A 259 -0.48 -1.06 15.33
CA SER A 259 0.09 -2.38 15.55
C SER A 259 0.58 -3.02 14.25
N GLY A 260 -0.19 -2.92 13.16
CA GLY A 260 0.19 -3.46 11.86
C GLY A 260 1.48 -2.82 11.33
N LEU A 261 1.55 -1.49 11.31
CA LEU A 261 2.75 -0.78 10.86
C LEU A 261 3.94 -0.96 11.81
N SER A 262 3.73 -1.13 13.11
CA SER A 262 4.81 -1.48 14.04
C SER A 262 5.39 -2.86 13.76
N THR A 263 4.54 -3.85 13.45
CA THR A 263 5.01 -5.18 13.00
C THR A 263 5.84 -5.05 11.72
N CYS A 264 5.36 -4.28 10.74
CA CYS A 264 6.13 -4.01 9.52
C CYS A 264 7.48 -3.34 9.85
N ALA A 265 7.50 -2.31 10.69
CA ALA A 265 8.72 -1.62 11.09
C ALA A 265 9.74 -2.56 11.74
N VAL A 266 9.31 -3.49 12.59
CA VAL A 266 10.20 -4.51 13.18
C VAL A 266 10.77 -5.44 12.10
N LEU A 267 9.92 -5.98 11.22
CA LEU A 267 10.37 -6.86 10.11
C LEU A 267 11.36 -6.12 9.19
N TYR A 268 11.08 -4.85 8.93
CA TYR A 268 11.92 -3.95 8.14
C TYR A 268 13.27 -3.71 8.79
N LEU A 269 13.31 -3.35 10.07
CA LEU A 269 14.56 -3.13 10.79
C LEU A 269 15.42 -4.39 10.83
N VAL A 270 14.83 -5.55 11.15
CA VAL A 270 15.56 -6.83 11.18
C VAL A 270 16.18 -7.13 9.81
N THR A 271 15.41 -6.97 8.74
CA THR A 271 15.87 -7.31 7.39
C THR A 271 16.88 -6.28 6.87
N ALA A 272 16.58 -5.00 7.00
CA ALA A 272 17.42 -3.89 6.55
C ALA A 272 18.78 -3.89 7.26
N VAL A 273 18.78 -3.96 8.60
CA VAL A 273 20.02 -4.01 9.38
C VAL A 273 20.82 -5.25 9.03
N THR A 274 20.21 -6.43 9.02
CA THR A 274 20.96 -7.66 8.75
C THR A 274 21.51 -7.71 7.34
N GLY A 275 20.67 -7.38 6.34
CA GLY A 275 21.07 -7.38 4.94
C GLY A 275 22.19 -6.39 4.67
N TYR A 276 22.06 -5.14 5.14
CA TYR A 276 23.10 -4.14 4.93
C TYR A 276 24.36 -4.44 5.76
N LEU A 277 24.23 -4.88 7.02
CA LEU A 277 25.38 -5.22 7.86
C LEU A 277 26.24 -6.35 7.26
N VAL A 278 25.60 -7.37 6.68
CA VAL A 278 26.30 -8.55 6.16
C VAL A 278 26.78 -8.36 4.72
N TYR A 279 25.98 -7.75 3.85
CA TYR A 279 26.27 -7.67 2.41
C TYR A 279 26.66 -6.26 1.93
N GLY A 280 26.37 -5.20 2.70
CA GLY A 280 26.77 -3.82 2.44
C GLY A 280 26.50 -3.35 1.02
N ASP A 281 27.57 -2.94 0.33
CA ASP A 281 27.59 -2.50 -1.08
C ASP A 281 27.21 -3.60 -2.09
N ARG A 282 27.04 -4.86 -1.68
CA ARG A 282 26.70 -6.00 -2.55
C ARG A 282 25.29 -6.55 -2.35
N VAL A 283 24.46 -5.90 -1.53
CA VAL A 283 23.07 -6.30 -1.31
C VAL A 283 22.31 -6.34 -2.64
N ALA A 284 21.62 -7.45 -2.89
CA ALA A 284 20.69 -7.60 -4.00
C ALA A 284 19.25 -7.24 -3.60
N ASN A 285 18.44 -6.88 -4.59
CA ASN A 285 17.00 -6.71 -4.45
C ASN A 285 16.28 -7.68 -5.41
N PRO A 286 15.47 -8.62 -4.91
CA PRO A 286 15.12 -8.88 -3.50
C PRO A 286 16.26 -9.38 -2.61
N VAL A 287 16.20 -9.06 -1.31
CA VAL A 287 17.25 -9.43 -0.32
C VAL A 287 17.62 -10.91 -0.28
N TYR A 288 16.66 -11.83 -0.51
CA TYR A 288 16.94 -13.27 -0.48
C TYR A 288 17.88 -13.72 -1.62
N ASN A 289 18.11 -12.89 -2.64
CA ASN A 289 19.14 -13.16 -3.64
C ASN A 289 20.56 -12.86 -3.14
N SER A 290 20.70 -12.20 -1.98
CA SER A 290 22.00 -11.97 -1.33
C SER A 290 22.45 -13.15 -0.48
N ILE A 291 21.53 -13.98 0.02
CA ILE A 291 21.88 -15.13 0.86
C ILE A 291 22.46 -16.29 0.04
N PRO A 292 23.29 -17.18 0.65
CA PRO A 292 23.92 -18.28 -0.06
C PRO A 292 22.92 -19.18 -0.80
N ALA A 293 23.31 -19.60 -2.00
CA ALA A 293 22.52 -20.54 -2.79
C ALA A 293 22.37 -21.89 -2.06
N GLY A 294 21.13 -22.39 -2.02
CA GLY A 294 20.81 -23.65 -1.35
C GLY A 294 19.33 -23.77 -1.00
N ALA A 295 19.00 -24.78 -0.19
CA ALA A 295 17.63 -25.09 0.19
C ALA A 295 16.92 -23.91 0.89
N ALA A 296 17.62 -23.18 1.76
CA ALA A 296 17.03 -22.05 2.49
C ALA A 296 16.64 -20.89 1.55
N GLN A 297 17.52 -20.54 0.59
CA GLN A 297 17.20 -19.56 -0.44
C GLN A 297 16.01 -20.03 -1.29
N MET A 298 16.02 -21.29 -1.74
CA MET A 298 14.93 -21.86 -2.54
C MET A 298 13.59 -21.77 -1.80
N VAL A 299 13.56 -22.12 -0.51
CA VAL A 299 12.37 -22.01 0.35
C VAL A 299 11.91 -20.55 0.47
N ALA A 300 12.83 -19.60 0.67
CA ALA A 300 12.49 -18.18 0.70
C ALA A 300 11.88 -17.69 -0.62
N VAL A 301 12.46 -18.08 -1.76
CA VAL A 301 11.92 -17.76 -3.10
C VAL A 301 10.51 -18.33 -3.27
N VAL A 302 10.28 -19.59 -2.91
CA VAL A 302 8.95 -20.23 -3.01
C VAL A 302 7.94 -19.51 -2.11
N ILE A 303 8.27 -19.25 -0.85
CA ILE A 303 7.37 -18.60 0.10
C ILE A 303 7.00 -17.18 -0.34
N ILE A 304 7.98 -16.37 -0.78
CA ILE A 304 7.69 -15.03 -1.33
C ILE A 304 6.84 -15.11 -2.59
N THR A 305 7.12 -16.07 -3.47
CA THR A 305 6.33 -16.26 -4.70
C THR A 305 4.86 -16.53 -4.38
N LEU A 306 4.60 -17.45 -3.44
CA LEU A 306 3.23 -17.72 -2.96
C LEU A 306 2.61 -16.49 -2.31
N HIS A 307 3.36 -15.76 -1.48
CA HIS A 307 2.89 -14.53 -0.85
C HIS A 307 2.43 -13.50 -1.88
N VAL A 308 3.25 -13.18 -2.89
CA VAL A 308 2.91 -12.12 -3.85
C VAL A 308 1.77 -12.52 -4.79
N LEU A 309 1.65 -13.80 -5.14
CA LEU A 309 0.50 -14.33 -5.88
C LEU A 309 -0.81 -14.22 -5.08
N MET A 310 -0.74 -14.38 -3.76
CA MET A 310 -1.89 -14.24 -2.87
C MET A 310 -2.16 -12.77 -2.47
N ALA A 311 -1.15 -11.91 -2.52
CA ALA A 311 -1.28 -10.49 -2.21
C ALA A 311 -1.79 -9.67 -3.41
N ALA A 312 -1.50 -10.06 -4.65
CA ALA A 312 -1.97 -9.34 -5.84
C ALA A 312 -3.51 -9.20 -5.92
N PRO A 313 -4.32 -10.25 -5.62
CA PRO A 313 -5.79 -10.12 -5.55
C PRO A 313 -6.27 -9.08 -4.54
N LEU A 314 -5.60 -8.89 -3.39
CA LEU A 314 -6.01 -7.89 -2.39
C LEU A 314 -6.11 -6.48 -2.98
N LEU A 315 -5.07 -6.08 -3.70
CA LEU A 315 -4.92 -4.74 -4.23
C LEU A 315 -5.84 -4.52 -5.42
N ILE A 316 -5.90 -5.48 -6.33
CA ILE A 316 -6.73 -5.36 -7.53
C ILE A 316 -8.24 -5.49 -7.21
N THR A 317 -8.61 -6.20 -6.14
CA THR A 317 -9.98 -6.18 -5.59
C THR A 317 -10.36 -4.80 -5.07
N SER A 318 -9.47 -4.09 -4.37
CA SER A 318 -9.72 -2.71 -3.94
C SER A 318 -10.04 -1.81 -5.15
N PHE A 319 -9.26 -1.93 -6.22
CA PHE A 319 -9.51 -1.17 -7.44
C PHE A 319 -10.81 -1.56 -8.15
N SER A 320 -11.12 -2.86 -8.20
CA SER A 320 -12.39 -3.36 -8.74
C SER A 320 -13.58 -2.77 -7.99
N LEU A 321 -13.50 -2.68 -6.66
CA LEU A 321 -14.55 -2.08 -5.83
C LEU A 321 -14.73 -0.59 -6.13
N ASP A 322 -13.63 0.17 -6.27
CA ASP A 322 -13.69 1.59 -6.68
C ASP A 322 -14.37 1.77 -8.04
N LEU A 323 -14.06 0.92 -9.03
CA LEU A 323 -14.70 0.97 -10.35
C LEU A 323 -16.16 0.54 -10.29
N GLU A 324 -16.48 -0.50 -9.53
CA GLU A 324 -17.85 -0.98 -9.33
C GLU A 324 -18.74 0.10 -8.70
N GLU A 325 -18.21 0.86 -7.74
CA GLU A 325 -18.90 2.03 -7.16
C GLU A 325 -19.05 3.16 -8.20
N MET A 326 -17.99 3.51 -8.92
CA MET A 326 -18.01 4.58 -9.93
C MET A 326 -18.99 4.32 -11.08
N PHE A 327 -19.13 3.06 -11.50
CA PHE A 327 -20.04 2.66 -12.56
C PHE A 327 -21.43 2.26 -12.05
N ASP A 328 -21.66 2.33 -10.72
CA ASP A 328 -22.88 1.89 -10.04
C ASP A 328 -23.29 0.47 -10.49
N ILE A 329 -22.34 -0.46 -10.37
CA ILE A 329 -22.52 -1.88 -10.66
C ILE A 329 -23.13 -2.52 -9.40
N THR A 330 -24.46 -2.50 -9.32
CA THR A 330 -25.22 -3.05 -8.19
C THR A 330 -26.20 -4.13 -8.64
N VAL A 331 -26.54 -5.04 -7.71
CA VAL A 331 -27.55 -6.10 -7.93
C VAL A 331 -28.89 -5.45 -8.30
N ASP A 332 -29.24 -4.35 -7.64
CA ASP A 332 -30.52 -3.66 -7.83
C ASP A 332 -30.66 -3.07 -9.23
N ARG A 333 -29.56 -2.60 -9.83
CA ARG A 333 -29.56 -2.02 -11.17
C ARG A 333 -29.52 -3.04 -12.30
N PHE A 334 -28.68 -4.07 -12.18
CA PHE A 334 -28.41 -5.01 -13.29
C PHE A 334 -29.02 -6.40 -13.08
N GLY A 335 -29.44 -6.74 -11.86
CA GLY A 335 -29.85 -8.08 -11.47
C GLY A 335 -28.65 -9.04 -11.32
N LYS A 336 -28.80 -10.02 -10.42
CA LYS A 336 -27.71 -10.92 -9.97
C LYS A 336 -26.86 -11.53 -11.10
N VAL A 337 -27.50 -11.94 -12.19
CA VAL A 337 -26.80 -12.63 -13.29
C VAL A 337 -25.97 -11.66 -14.13
N LYS A 338 -26.56 -10.56 -14.61
CA LYS A 338 -25.84 -9.59 -15.44
C LYS A 338 -24.73 -8.90 -14.67
N GLU A 339 -25.01 -8.53 -13.42
CA GLU A 339 -24.03 -7.98 -12.49
C GLU A 339 -22.82 -8.92 -12.33
N PHE A 340 -23.03 -10.22 -12.12
CA PHE A 340 -21.95 -11.19 -12.03
C PHE A 340 -21.08 -11.21 -13.30
N PHE A 341 -21.71 -11.23 -14.49
CA PHE A 341 -20.96 -11.20 -15.75
C PHE A 341 -20.19 -9.89 -15.93
N ILE A 342 -20.78 -8.73 -15.63
CA ILE A 342 -20.10 -7.44 -15.71
C ILE A 342 -18.88 -7.41 -14.78
N ARG A 343 -19.04 -7.82 -13.52
CA ARG A 343 -17.92 -7.89 -12.56
C ARG A 343 -16.84 -8.85 -13.03
N ALA A 344 -17.21 -10.04 -13.51
CA ALA A 344 -16.26 -11.02 -14.03
C ALA A 344 -15.49 -10.49 -15.24
N THR A 345 -16.18 -9.87 -16.21
CA THR A 345 -15.54 -9.25 -17.38
C THR A 345 -14.60 -8.12 -16.98
N LEU A 346 -15.02 -7.22 -16.08
CA LEU A 346 -14.17 -6.13 -15.57
C LEU A 346 -12.89 -6.69 -14.95
N ARG A 347 -13.01 -7.72 -14.11
CA ARG A 347 -11.85 -8.34 -13.44
C ARG A 347 -10.93 -9.07 -14.41
N VAL A 348 -11.48 -9.77 -15.41
CA VAL A 348 -10.67 -10.38 -16.48
C VAL A 348 -9.92 -9.31 -17.27
N CYS A 349 -10.55 -8.19 -17.62
CA CYS A 349 -9.88 -7.09 -18.30
C CYS A 349 -8.75 -6.48 -17.45
N LEU A 350 -8.97 -6.31 -16.13
CA LEU A 350 -7.96 -5.79 -15.22
C LEU A 350 -6.73 -6.70 -15.11
N ILE A 351 -6.92 -8.02 -14.94
CA ILE A 351 -5.78 -8.94 -14.83
C ILE A 351 -5.02 -9.07 -16.17
N VAL A 352 -5.73 -9.00 -17.30
CA VAL A 352 -5.08 -8.96 -18.63
C VAL A 352 -4.25 -7.68 -18.77
N PHE A 353 -4.80 -6.52 -18.38
CA PHE A 353 -4.06 -5.26 -18.40
C PHE A 353 -2.78 -5.31 -17.53
N VAL A 354 -2.90 -5.85 -16.31
CA VAL A 354 -1.76 -6.09 -15.41
C VAL A 354 -0.72 -7.00 -16.08
N GLY A 355 -1.15 -8.11 -16.68
CA GLY A 355 -0.28 -9.07 -17.34
C GLY A 355 0.46 -8.48 -18.54
N VAL A 356 -0.21 -7.67 -19.36
CA VAL A 356 0.42 -6.98 -20.50
C VAL A 356 1.55 -6.08 -20.04
N ILE A 357 1.31 -5.23 -19.03
CA ILE A 357 2.36 -4.34 -18.51
C ILE A 357 3.52 -5.15 -17.90
N ALA A 358 3.20 -6.22 -17.15
CA ALA A 358 4.21 -7.08 -16.53
C ALA A 358 5.12 -7.75 -17.57
N CYS A 359 4.59 -8.10 -18.75
CA CYS A 359 5.38 -8.67 -19.84
C CYS A 359 6.24 -7.63 -20.57
N VAL A 360 5.79 -6.37 -20.64
CA VAL A 360 6.52 -5.28 -21.33
C VAL A 360 7.67 -4.72 -20.48
N VAL A 361 7.51 -4.70 -19.15
CA VAL A 361 8.51 -4.14 -18.22
C VAL A 361 8.96 -5.19 -17.18
N PRO A 362 9.77 -6.20 -17.56
CA PRO A 362 10.12 -7.33 -16.70
C PRO A 362 11.24 -7.03 -15.68
N HIS A 363 11.35 -5.79 -15.19
CA HIS A 363 12.43 -5.35 -14.28
C HIS A 363 11.90 -5.00 -12.89
N PHE A 364 11.95 -5.96 -11.96
CA PHE A 364 11.37 -5.82 -10.61
C PHE A 364 11.85 -4.57 -9.85
N GLY A 365 13.17 -4.38 -9.69
CA GLY A 365 13.74 -3.29 -8.89
C GLY A 365 13.33 -1.89 -9.41
N PRO A 366 13.67 -1.53 -10.66
CA PRO A 366 13.30 -0.23 -11.23
C PRO A 366 11.78 0.01 -11.26
N LEU A 367 10.99 -1.04 -11.54
CA LEU A 367 9.53 -0.95 -11.52
C LEU A 367 9.00 -0.67 -10.10
N MET A 368 9.57 -1.31 -9.07
CA MET A 368 9.23 -1.06 -7.66
C MET A 368 9.54 0.38 -7.27
N SER A 369 10.73 0.89 -7.62
CA SER A 369 11.14 2.28 -7.36
C SER A 369 10.15 3.26 -8.00
N LEU A 370 9.78 3.06 -9.27
CA LEU A 370 8.91 3.97 -10.01
C LEU A 370 7.47 3.98 -9.48
N ILE A 371 6.90 2.79 -9.25
CA ILE A 371 5.53 2.68 -8.74
C ILE A 371 5.41 3.38 -7.38
N GLY A 372 6.36 3.10 -6.49
CA GLY A 372 6.40 3.68 -5.16
C GLY A 372 6.65 5.19 -5.18
N ALA A 373 7.77 5.63 -5.76
CA ALA A 373 8.20 7.02 -5.65
C ALA A 373 7.20 8.01 -6.27
N PHE A 374 6.58 7.65 -7.40
CA PHE A 374 5.64 8.54 -8.09
C PHE A 374 4.33 8.75 -7.35
N ALA A 375 3.79 7.72 -6.68
CA ALA A 375 2.43 7.83 -6.13
C ALA A 375 2.33 7.72 -4.61
N ASN A 376 3.15 6.87 -3.96
CA ASN A 376 3.04 6.65 -2.52
C ASN A 376 3.40 7.91 -1.71
N CYS A 377 4.36 8.73 -2.13
CA CYS A 377 4.67 9.98 -1.43
C CYS A 377 3.45 10.92 -1.37
N ALA A 378 2.68 11.00 -2.46
CA ALA A 378 1.45 11.78 -2.49
C ALA A 378 0.36 11.14 -1.60
N LEU A 379 0.11 9.84 -1.76
CA LEU A 379 -0.99 9.12 -1.10
C LEU A 379 -0.76 8.83 0.39
N ILE A 380 0.49 8.75 0.85
CA ILE A 380 0.81 8.44 2.24
C ILE A 380 1.03 9.73 3.03
N PHE A 381 1.69 10.72 2.44
CA PHE A 381 2.13 11.91 3.19
C PHE A 381 1.35 13.16 2.82
N ILE A 382 1.33 13.53 1.54
CA ILE A 382 0.79 14.85 1.12
C ILE A 382 -0.75 14.88 1.24
N PHE A 383 -1.43 13.91 0.65
CA PHE A 383 -2.88 13.90 0.52
C PHE A 383 -3.61 13.74 1.86
N PRO A 384 -3.26 12.79 2.75
CA PRO A 384 -3.92 12.67 4.04
C PRO A 384 -3.83 13.95 4.88
N VAL A 385 -2.65 14.60 4.89
CA VAL A 385 -2.44 15.86 5.61
C VAL A 385 -3.28 16.99 4.99
N ALA A 386 -3.26 17.11 3.67
CA ALA A 386 -4.04 18.14 2.97
C ALA A 386 -5.55 17.97 3.20
N PHE A 387 -6.06 16.75 3.12
CA PHE A 387 -7.48 16.45 3.38
C PHE A 387 -7.84 16.72 4.83
N TYR A 388 -7.01 16.26 5.77
CA TYR A 388 -7.23 16.43 7.20
C TYR A 388 -7.31 17.91 7.60
N LEU A 389 -6.34 18.73 7.21
CA LEU A 389 -6.31 20.15 7.53
C LEU A 389 -7.47 20.92 6.87
N LYS A 390 -7.87 20.50 5.66
CA LYS A 390 -8.97 21.12 4.91
C LYS A 390 -10.34 20.79 5.51
N LEU A 391 -10.56 19.53 5.90
CA LEU A 391 -11.85 19.04 6.39
C LEU A 391 -12.08 19.33 7.88
N THR A 392 -11.03 19.32 8.70
CA THR A 392 -11.15 19.53 10.17
C THR A 392 -10.80 20.95 10.63
N GLY A 393 -10.30 21.78 9.72
CA GLY A 393 -9.99 23.18 9.97
C GLY A 393 -8.60 23.41 10.57
N PHE A 394 -7.75 24.10 9.82
CA PHE A 394 -6.37 24.43 10.22
C PHE A 394 -6.24 25.15 11.56
N ARG A 395 -7.19 26.04 11.90
CA ARG A 395 -7.13 26.89 13.11
C ARG A 395 -7.50 26.14 14.39
N ASN A 396 -8.05 24.94 14.28
CA ASN A 396 -8.48 24.14 15.42
C ASN A 396 -7.36 23.25 15.98
N LYS A 397 -6.18 23.25 15.33
CA LYS A 397 -5.08 22.35 15.68
C LYS A 397 -4.00 23.05 16.50
N PRO A 398 -3.40 22.36 17.47
CA PRO A 398 -2.25 22.89 18.18
C PRO A 398 -1.04 22.98 17.26
N ILE A 399 -0.12 23.91 17.57
CA ILE A 399 1.04 24.23 16.71
C ILE A 399 1.93 23.00 16.47
N TYR A 400 2.11 22.13 17.47
CA TYR A 400 2.96 20.93 17.32
C TYR A 400 2.42 19.97 16.26
N GLU A 401 1.09 19.85 16.13
CA GLU A 401 0.45 18.99 15.13
C GLU A 401 0.57 19.62 13.73
N LEU A 402 0.44 20.94 13.64
CA LEU A 402 0.67 21.67 12.38
C LEU A 402 2.13 21.56 11.92
N LEU A 403 3.10 21.64 12.84
CA LEU A 403 4.51 21.43 12.53
C LEU A 403 4.78 20.00 12.05
N PHE A 404 4.15 19.00 12.67
CA PHE A 404 4.27 17.61 12.22
C PHE A 404 3.64 17.40 10.84
N CYS A 405 2.43 17.91 10.60
CA CYS A 405 1.79 17.93 9.28
C CYS A 405 2.67 18.59 8.22
N PHE A 406 3.28 19.73 8.55
CA PHE A 406 4.19 20.44 7.65
C PHE A 406 5.43 19.59 7.32
N LEU A 407 6.05 18.96 8.33
CA LEU A 407 7.19 18.06 8.13
C LEU A 407 6.83 16.89 7.21
N VAL A 408 5.69 16.24 7.45
CA VAL A 408 5.17 15.13 6.62
C VAL A 408 4.98 15.59 5.17
N ALA A 409 4.35 16.73 4.95
CA ALA A 409 4.12 17.27 3.62
C ALA A 409 5.43 17.60 2.88
N VAL A 410 6.39 18.25 3.56
CA VAL A 410 7.69 18.59 2.97
C VAL A 410 8.46 17.33 2.58
N LEU A 411 8.55 16.33 3.47
CA LEU A 411 9.21 15.07 3.16
C LEU A 411 8.51 14.31 2.03
N GLY A 412 7.18 14.37 1.96
CA GLY A 412 6.40 13.85 0.84
C GLY A 412 6.74 14.53 -0.49
N ILE A 413 6.85 15.86 -0.52
CA ILE A 413 7.20 16.61 -1.75
C ILE A 413 8.63 16.26 -2.20
N VAL A 414 9.58 16.23 -1.26
CA VAL A 414 10.98 15.87 -1.54
C VAL A 414 11.05 14.44 -2.08
N GLY A 415 10.43 13.48 -1.40
CA GLY A 415 10.40 12.08 -1.82
C GLY A 415 9.73 11.89 -3.20
N LEU A 416 8.65 12.63 -3.47
CA LEU A 416 7.95 12.59 -4.76
C LEU A 416 8.85 13.10 -5.91
N ILE A 417 9.45 14.27 -5.77
CA ILE A 417 10.23 14.90 -6.84
C ILE A 417 11.50 14.10 -7.10
N PHE A 418 12.33 13.92 -6.08
CA PHE A 418 13.65 13.29 -6.25
C PHE A 418 13.53 11.78 -6.47
N GLY A 419 12.61 11.11 -5.76
CA GLY A 419 12.37 9.69 -5.95
C GLY A 419 11.87 9.38 -7.37
N THR A 420 10.95 10.17 -7.91
CA THR A 420 10.44 9.95 -9.28
C THR A 420 11.54 10.19 -10.33
N GLN A 421 12.31 11.27 -10.20
CA GLN A 421 13.39 11.59 -11.13
C GLN A 421 14.40 10.43 -11.23
N GLU A 422 14.81 9.88 -10.09
CA GLU A 422 15.78 8.80 -10.04
C GLU A 422 15.18 7.46 -10.47
N ALA A 423 13.94 7.14 -10.06
CA ALA A 423 13.27 5.93 -10.51
C ALA A 423 13.12 5.87 -12.04
N ILE A 424 12.88 7.03 -12.69
CA ILE A 424 12.87 7.12 -14.15
C ILE A 424 14.27 6.86 -14.73
N LYS A 425 15.34 7.41 -14.13
CA LYS A 425 16.72 7.15 -14.58
C LYS A 425 17.10 5.68 -14.43
N GLU A 426 16.78 5.05 -13.29
CA GLU A 426 17.00 3.62 -13.04
C GLU A 426 16.26 2.76 -14.08
N LEU A 427 15.00 3.10 -14.38
CA LEU A 427 14.22 2.37 -15.37
C LEU A 427 14.80 2.52 -16.78
N ILE A 428 15.16 3.73 -17.20
CA ILE A 428 15.80 3.96 -18.51
C ILE A 428 17.12 3.19 -18.60
N ALA A 429 17.92 3.17 -17.53
CA ALA A 429 19.18 2.43 -17.49
C ALA A 429 18.96 0.91 -17.61
N ALA A 430 17.86 0.38 -17.09
CA ALA A 430 17.55 -1.05 -17.16
C ALA A 430 17.17 -1.53 -18.58
N PHE A 431 16.75 -0.63 -19.46
CA PHE A 431 16.42 -0.93 -20.87
C PHE A 431 17.57 -0.67 -21.86
N LYS A 432 18.71 -0.19 -21.38
CA LYS A 432 19.94 -0.03 -22.17
C LYS A 432 20.82 -1.26 -21.98
#